data_AF-A0A0F3N919-F1
#
_entry.id   AF-A0A0F3N919-F1
#
_cell.length_a   1.000
_cell.length_b   1.000
_cell.length_c   1.000
_cell.angle_alpha   90.00
_cell.angle_beta   90.00
_cell.angle_gamma   90.00
#
_symmetry.space_group_name_H-M   'P 1'
#
loop_
_entity.id
_entity.type
_entity.pdbx_description
1 polymer ?
#
loop_
_entity_poly.entity_id
_entity_poly.type
_entity_poly.pdbx_seq_one_letter_code
_entity_poly.pdbx_strand_id
1 'polypeptide(L)'
;MLSIMYSKLSGAISFLKIDLSLTRLLGHNSLNKEKGGDSCNSKLLSGSLAILDGMTSFIFRLQKKRSGNEALKASWGPLFIGIVAVIGFFGCFGMWAALAPLDGAVIAPGEVVSSLNRQIVQHLEGGIVKKILVTEGETVEKEQPLVYLNSTAAQANLGIIKEKLLVLLATEARLNAIKSHATTVEFPDEIFKLSSEDVVSKVLENQKELFFSQNNSITGQIQILRQRIKQLHQELAGLASQLEAEEKQYHLIDEELETKRAYWMQVTLANHTC
;
A
#
# COMPACT_ATOMS: atom_id res chain seq x y z
N MET A 1 -54.80 11.51 -4.17
CA MET A 1 -53.61 10.63 -4.12
C MET A 1 -53.96 9.24 -3.58
N LEU A 2 -55.08 8.66 -4.06
CA LEU A 2 -55.51 7.28 -3.76
C LEU A 2 -56.16 6.61 -4.99
N SER A 3 -55.98 7.18 -6.18
CA SER A 3 -56.51 6.68 -7.46
C SER A 3 -55.41 6.25 -8.45
N ILE A 4 -54.12 6.48 -8.11
CA ILE A 4 -52.98 6.15 -8.98
C ILE A 4 -52.34 4.80 -8.61
N MET A 5 -52.71 4.18 -7.47
CA MET A 5 -52.22 2.85 -7.08
C MET A 5 -53.04 1.68 -7.66
N TYR A 6 -54.28 1.90 -8.09
CA TYR A 6 -55.12 0.84 -8.68
C TYR A 6 -54.79 0.53 -10.15
N SER A 7 -54.12 1.46 -10.85
CA SER A 7 -53.72 1.29 -12.27
C SER A 7 -52.50 0.38 -12.46
N LYS A 8 -51.71 0.09 -11.41
CA LYS A 8 -50.55 -0.82 -11.48
C LYS A 8 -50.81 -2.25 -11.02
N LEU A 9 -52.00 -2.56 -10.50
CA LEU A 9 -52.35 -3.91 -10.06
C LEU A 9 -53.11 -4.73 -11.13
N SER A 10 -53.70 -4.07 -12.13
CA SER A 10 -54.38 -4.75 -13.26
C SER A 10 -53.43 -5.22 -14.38
N GLY A 11 -52.15 -4.84 -14.33
CA GLY A 11 -51.14 -5.20 -15.33
C GLY A 11 -50.38 -6.50 -15.05
N ALA A 12 -50.62 -7.17 -13.92
CA ALA A 12 -49.88 -8.36 -13.50
C ALA A 12 -50.66 -9.69 -13.65
N ILE A 13 -51.91 -9.64 -14.13
CA ILE A 13 -52.78 -10.84 -14.26
C ILE A 13 -52.84 -11.39 -15.70
N SER A 14 -52.13 -10.79 -16.66
CA SER A 14 -52.05 -11.25 -18.05
C SER A 14 -50.81 -12.07 -18.41
N PHE A 15 -49.99 -12.47 -17.43
CA PHE A 15 -48.71 -13.19 -17.65
C PHE A 15 -48.70 -14.68 -17.30
N LEU A 16 -49.88 -15.30 -17.05
CA LEU A 16 -50.02 -16.75 -16.83
C LEU A 16 -50.96 -17.37 -17.87
N LYS A 17 -50.57 -17.24 -19.14
CA LYS A 17 -51.00 -18.09 -20.23
C LYS A 17 -49.78 -18.32 -21.11
N ILE A 18 -49.67 -19.53 -21.66
CA ILE A 18 -48.56 -20.12 -22.45
C ILE A 18 -47.75 -21.08 -21.56
N ASP A 19 -48.14 -22.36 -21.49
CA ASP A 19 -47.99 -23.41 -22.52
C ASP A 19 -46.56 -23.98 -22.51
N LEU A 20 -46.41 -25.17 -21.93
CA LEU A 20 -45.20 -25.97 -22.02
C LEU A 20 -45.58 -27.44 -22.02
N SER A 21 -45.92 -27.84 -23.24
CA SER A 21 -46.10 -29.20 -23.70
C SER A 21 -44.85 -30.06 -23.50
N LEU A 22 -45.13 -31.36 -23.41
CA LEU A 22 -44.17 -32.46 -23.34
C LEU A 22 -43.05 -32.30 -24.37
N THR A 23 -41.81 -32.18 -23.92
CA THR A 23 -40.61 -32.80 -24.51
C THR A 23 -39.41 -32.36 -23.67
N ARG A 24 -38.57 -33.32 -23.26
CA ARG A 24 -37.33 -33.14 -22.47
C ARG A 24 -37.47 -33.02 -20.96
N LEU A 25 -37.77 -34.14 -20.30
CA LEU A 25 -37.08 -34.49 -19.05
C LEU A 25 -37.03 -35.99 -18.80
N LEU A 26 -36.66 -36.76 -19.84
CA LEU A 26 -36.05 -38.07 -19.64
C LEU A 26 -34.79 -38.16 -20.49
N GLY A 27 -33.69 -38.40 -19.78
CA GLY A 27 -32.39 -38.68 -20.32
C GLY A 27 -32.34 -40.00 -21.07
N HIS A 28 -31.31 -40.07 -21.89
CA HIS A 28 -30.90 -41.22 -22.68
C HIS A 28 -30.46 -42.40 -21.79
N ASN A 29 -30.47 -43.59 -22.43
CA ASN A 29 -29.97 -44.90 -21.99
C ASN A 29 -31.04 -45.78 -21.31
N SER A 30 -31.23 -47.05 -21.64
CA SER A 30 -30.64 -47.96 -22.63
C SER A 30 -31.36 -49.32 -22.45
N LEU A 31 -31.54 -50.08 -23.54
CA LEU A 31 -31.82 -51.54 -23.57
C LEU A 31 -33.24 -51.98 -23.13
N ASN A 32 -34.16 -52.27 -24.06
CA ASN A 32 -34.36 -53.53 -24.79
C ASN A 32 -34.99 -54.67 -23.94
N LYS A 33 -36.31 -54.79 -24.07
CA LYS A 33 -37.08 -56.02 -24.42
C LYS A 33 -37.14 -57.20 -23.43
N GLU A 34 -38.32 -57.42 -22.84
CA GLU A 34 -39.27 -58.54 -23.05
C GLU A 34 -40.47 -58.37 -22.09
N LYS A 35 -41.69 -58.14 -22.58
CA LYS A 35 -42.81 -59.10 -22.78
C LYS A 35 -43.33 -59.81 -21.50
N GLY A 36 -44.62 -59.59 -21.24
CA GLY A 36 -45.48 -60.24 -20.23
C GLY A 36 -46.18 -59.16 -19.40
N GLY A 37 -47.47 -58.89 -19.50
CA GLY A 37 -48.58 -59.84 -19.45
C GLY A 37 -49.28 -59.66 -18.09
N ASP A 38 -50.56 -59.29 -18.15
CA ASP A 38 -51.58 -59.39 -17.08
C ASP A 38 -51.68 -58.22 -16.08
N SER A 39 -52.73 -57.39 -16.15
CA SER A 39 -54.07 -57.68 -15.65
C SER A 39 -54.11 -57.87 -14.13
N CYS A 40 -54.08 -56.78 -13.37
CA CYS A 40 -54.74 -56.65 -12.06
C CYS A 40 -54.42 -55.29 -11.44
N ASN A 41 -55.39 -54.36 -11.43
CA ASN A 41 -55.50 -53.41 -10.31
C ASN A 41 -56.88 -52.74 -10.25
N SER A 42 -57.94 -53.52 -10.50
CA SER A 42 -59.31 -53.19 -10.08
C SER A 42 -59.64 -53.71 -8.66
N LYS A 43 -58.67 -54.34 -7.97
CA LYS A 43 -58.86 -54.95 -6.65
C LYS A 43 -58.58 -54.03 -5.46
N LEU A 44 -57.92 -52.89 -5.63
CA LEU A 44 -57.64 -51.97 -4.53
C LEU A 44 -58.78 -50.97 -4.26
N LEU A 45 -59.55 -50.63 -5.31
CA LEU A 45 -60.67 -49.68 -5.25
C LEU A 45 -62.02 -50.34 -4.93
N SER A 46 -62.09 -51.67 -5.06
CA SER A 46 -63.28 -52.47 -4.73
C SER A 46 -63.31 -52.94 -3.26
N GLY A 47 -62.17 -52.90 -2.56
CA GLY A 47 -62.07 -53.28 -1.15
C GLY A 47 -62.68 -52.24 -0.19
N SER A 48 -62.53 -50.94 -0.47
CA SER A 48 -63.07 -49.89 0.40
C SER A 48 -64.59 -49.69 0.25
N LEU A 49 -65.14 -49.97 -0.94
CA LEU A 49 -66.59 -49.93 -1.21
C LEU A 49 -67.35 -51.09 -0.54
N ALA A 50 -66.74 -52.27 -0.41
CA ALA A 50 -67.37 -53.41 0.26
C ALA A 50 -67.51 -53.22 1.78
N ILE A 51 -66.58 -52.49 2.41
CA ILE A 51 -66.61 -52.17 3.84
C ILE A 51 -67.71 -51.13 4.14
N LEU A 52 -67.90 -50.17 3.22
CA LEU A 52 -68.95 -49.15 3.35
C LEU A 52 -70.36 -49.75 3.14
N ASP A 53 -70.50 -50.75 2.26
CA ASP A 53 -71.79 -51.43 1.97
C ASP A 53 -72.16 -52.50 3.04
N GLY A 54 -71.15 -53.08 3.70
CA GLY A 54 -71.35 -53.93 4.88
C GLY A 54 -71.85 -53.14 6.10
N MET A 55 -71.38 -51.90 6.28
CA MET A 55 -71.77 -51.05 7.41
C MET A 55 -73.20 -50.49 7.28
N THR A 56 -73.65 -50.16 6.07
CA THR A 56 -75.02 -49.64 5.85
C THR A 56 -76.07 -50.76 5.89
N SER A 57 -75.77 -51.94 5.34
CA SER A 57 -76.70 -53.08 5.33
C SER A 57 -76.87 -53.76 6.69
N PHE A 58 -75.86 -53.71 7.57
CA PHE A 58 -75.99 -54.22 8.94
C PHE A 58 -76.89 -53.33 9.81
N ILE A 59 -76.84 -52.01 9.62
CA ILE A 59 -77.72 -51.06 10.31
C ILE A 59 -79.20 -51.26 9.93
N PHE A 60 -79.50 -51.68 8.69
CA PHE A 60 -80.87 -51.89 8.25
C PHE A 60 -81.47 -53.25 8.67
N ARG A 61 -80.66 -54.21 9.14
CA ARG A 61 -81.10 -55.59 9.42
C ARG A 61 -81.71 -55.80 10.81
N LEU A 62 -81.72 -54.78 11.68
CA LEU A 62 -82.24 -54.89 13.05
C LEU A 62 -83.70 -54.42 13.23
N GLN A 63 -84.41 -54.04 12.16
CA GLN A 63 -85.84 -53.70 12.24
C GLN A 63 -86.74 -54.74 11.58
N LYS A 64 -86.83 -55.96 12.16
CA LYS A 64 -87.96 -56.84 11.82
C LYS A 64 -88.34 -57.85 12.93
N LYS A 65 -89.44 -57.51 13.64
CA LYS A 65 -90.46 -58.41 14.27
C LYS A 65 -89.98 -59.22 15.50
N ARG A 66 -90.64 -59.30 16.66
CA ARG A 66 -91.88 -58.77 17.28
C ARG A 66 -91.88 -59.28 18.74
N SER A 67 -92.57 -58.55 19.63
CA SER A 67 -93.20 -59.01 20.89
C SER A 67 -92.30 -59.25 22.11
N GLY A 68 -92.41 -58.34 23.09
CA GLY A 68 -92.37 -58.70 24.52
C GLY A 68 -91.41 -57.90 25.40
N ASN A 69 -92.00 -56.99 26.20
CA ASN A 69 -91.53 -56.41 27.48
C ASN A 69 -90.40 -55.34 27.39
N GLU A 70 -90.85 -54.11 27.20
CA GLU A 70 -90.13 -52.90 26.76
C GLU A 70 -89.85 -51.90 27.90
N ALA A 71 -88.81 -52.12 28.71
CA ALA A 71 -88.27 -51.03 29.55
C ALA A 71 -86.77 -51.15 29.84
N LEU A 72 -86.23 -52.36 30.00
CA LEU A 72 -84.84 -52.57 30.42
C LEU A 72 -83.84 -52.86 29.29
N LYS A 73 -84.30 -53.30 28.11
CA LYS A 73 -83.40 -53.67 26.97
C LYS A 73 -83.22 -52.57 25.91
N ALA A 74 -84.05 -51.52 25.93
CA ALA A 74 -84.02 -50.44 24.94
C ALA A 74 -82.85 -49.44 25.12
N SER A 75 -82.21 -49.39 26.29
CA SER A 75 -81.06 -48.49 26.51
C SER A 75 -79.72 -49.06 26.11
N TRP A 76 -79.59 -50.37 25.87
CA TRP A 76 -78.27 -50.99 25.60
C TRP A 76 -77.82 -50.89 24.14
N GLY A 77 -78.76 -50.87 23.19
CA GLY A 77 -78.44 -50.74 21.75
C GLY A 77 -77.81 -49.39 21.37
N PRO A 78 -78.47 -48.25 21.68
CA PRO A 78 -77.95 -46.93 21.32
C PRO A 78 -76.65 -46.57 22.06
N LEU A 79 -76.51 -47.04 23.30
CA LEU A 79 -75.38 -46.73 24.18
C LEU A 79 -74.10 -47.44 23.71
N PHE A 80 -74.21 -48.68 23.22
CA PHE A 80 -73.07 -49.39 22.61
C PHE A 80 -72.59 -48.72 21.32
N ILE A 81 -73.52 -48.25 20.48
CA ILE A 81 -73.20 -47.51 19.25
C ILE A 81 -72.50 -46.19 19.59
N GLY A 82 -72.96 -45.48 20.62
CA GLY A 82 -72.32 -44.27 21.12
C GLY A 82 -70.88 -44.52 21.60
N ILE A 83 -70.65 -45.57 22.40
CA ILE A 83 -69.32 -45.92 22.92
C ILE A 83 -68.35 -46.28 21.78
N VAL A 84 -68.80 -47.08 20.81
CA VAL A 84 -67.96 -47.46 19.66
C VAL A 84 -67.63 -46.26 18.78
N ALA A 85 -68.58 -45.34 18.58
CA ALA A 85 -68.33 -44.11 17.82
C ALA A 85 -67.29 -43.20 18.51
N VAL A 86 -67.37 -43.07 19.83
CA VAL A 86 -66.40 -42.28 20.61
C VAL A 86 -65.00 -42.91 20.57
N ILE A 87 -64.91 -44.22 20.79
CA ILE A 87 -63.63 -44.96 20.74
C ILE A 87 -63.05 -44.91 19.32
N GLY A 88 -63.87 -45.07 18.29
CA GLY A 88 -63.44 -44.97 16.89
C GLY A 88 -62.93 -43.57 16.53
N PHE A 89 -63.63 -42.52 16.97
CA PHE A 89 -63.23 -41.14 16.70
C PHE A 89 -61.91 -40.79 17.39
N PHE A 90 -61.80 -41.02 18.70
CA PHE A 90 -60.58 -40.73 19.45
C PHE A 90 -59.42 -41.65 19.06
N GLY A 91 -59.71 -42.92 18.75
CA GLY A 91 -58.71 -43.89 18.29
C GLY A 91 -58.12 -43.50 16.95
N CYS A 92 -58.95 -43.23 15.93
CA CYS A 92 -58.46 -42.82 14.61
C CYS A 92 -57.77 -41.44 14.65
N PHE A 93 -58.39 -40.45 15.30
CA PHE A 93 -57.85 -39.09 15.31
C PHE A 93 -56.57 -38.99 16.15
N GLY A 94 -56.53 -39.68 17.29
CA GLY A 94 -55.34 -39.75 18.14
C GLY A 94 -54.18 -40.47 17.45
N MET A 95 -54.45 -41.61 16.79
CA MET A 95 -53.44 -42.34 16.03
C MET A 95 -52.88 -41.47 14.88
N TRP A 96 -53.74 -40.76 14.16
CA TRP A 96 -53.32 -39.87 13.09
C TRP A 96 -52.49 -38.67 13.61
N ALA A 97 -52.92 -38.02 14.69
CA ALA A 97 -52.20 -36.89 15.28
C ALA A 97 -50.81 -37.29 15.84
N ALA A 98 -50.66 -38.51 16.34
CA ALA A 98 -49.38 -39.01 16.85
C ALA A 98 -48.39 -39.38 15.73
N LEU A 99 -48.88 -39.80 14.56
CA LEU A 99 -48.06 -40.18 13.41
C LEU A 99 -47.81 -39.03 12.43
N ALA A 100 -48.50 -37.90 12.59
CA ALA A 100 -48.33 -36.74 11.71
C ALA A 100 -46.97 -36.05 11.99
N PRO A 101 -46.01 -36.08 11.05
CA PRO A 101 -44.75 -35.38 11.21
C PRO A 101 -44.99 -33.86 11.14
N LEU A 102 -44.57 -33.14 12.19
CA LEU A 102 -44.56 -31.69 12.23
C LEU A 102 -43.22 -31.19 11.70
N ASP A 103 -43.14 -30.95 10.39
CA ASP A 103 -41.99 -30.31 9.76
C ASP A 103 -41.92 -28.83 10.17
N GLY A 104 -41.05 -28.53 11.12
CA GLY A 104 -40.76 -27.16 11.55
C GLY A 104 -39.51 -26.61 10.86
N ALA A 105 -39.69 -25.72 9.88
CA ALA A 105 -38.59 -24.94 9.33
C ALA A 105 -38.40 -23.65 10.14
N VAL A 106 -37.36 -23.60 10.98
CA VAL A 106 -36.97 -22.37 11.69
C VAL A 106 -36.05 -21.57 10.77
N ILE A 107 -36.56 -20.46 10.24
CA ILE A 107 -35.77 -19.50 9.47
C ILE A 107 -35.12 -18.54 10.46
N ALA A 108 -33.84 -18.77 10.77
CA ALA A 108 -33.04 -17.83 11.56
C ALA A 108 -32.29 -16.89 10.61
N PRO A 109 -32.54 -15.57 10.63
CA PRO A 109 -31.71 -14.62 9.89
C PRO A 109 -30.33 -14.55 10.56
N GLY A 110 -29.32 -15.13 9.91
CA GLY A 110 -27.92 -14.97 10.28
C GLY A 110 -27.28 -13.88 9.41
N GLU A 111 -26.72 -12.85 10.02
CA GLU A 111 -25.91 -11.84 9.33
C GLU A 111 -24.44 -12.10 9.61
N VAL A 112 -23.66 -12.39 8.55
CA VAL A 112 -22.21 -12.55 8.65
C VAL A 112 -21.57 -11.17 8.63
N VAL A 113 -21.41 -10.58 9.82
CA VAL A 113 -20.65 -9.34 9.98
C VAL A 113 -19.16 -9.68 10.08
N SER A 114 -18.37 -9.30 9.06
CA SER A 114 -16.92 -9.43 9.15
C SER A 114 -16.39 -8.38 10.13
N SER A 115 -15.93 -8.81 11.32
CA SER A 115 -15.30 -7.94 12.33
C SER A 115 -13.81 -7.70 12.06
N LEU A 116 -13.37 -7.80 10.79
CA LEU A 116 -11.98 -7.56 10.46
C LEU A 116 -11.70 -6.06 10.47
N ASN A 117 -10.78 -5.66 11.35
CA ASN A 117 -10.22 -4.32 11.42
C ASN A 117 -9.58 -3.99 10.05
N ARG A 118 -10.32 -3.29 9.19
CA ARG A 118 -9.88 -2.95 7.83
C ARG A 118 -8.66 -2.04 7.91
N GLN A 119 -7.50 -2.55 7.53
CA GLN A 119 -6.29 -1.75 7.39
C GLN A 119 -6.21 -1.19 5.98
N ILE A 120 -6.11 0.13 5.87
CA ILE A 120 -5.91 0.80 4.58
C ILE A 120 -4.42 0.84 4.31
N VAL A 121 -3.97 0.14 3.28
CA VAL A 121 -2.57 0.18 2.82
C VAL A 121 -2.42 1.38 1.86
N GLN A 122 -1.63 2.37 2.27
CA GLN A 122 -1.35 3.57 1.49
C GLN A 122 0.17 3.74 1.34
N HIS A 123 0.64 4.08 0.14
CA HIS A 123 2.04 4.45 -0.06
C HIS A 123 2.34 5.84 0.57
N LEU A 124 3.55 6.04 1.08
CA LEU A 124 3.92 7.32 1.71
C LEU A 124 4.19 8.45 0.69
N GLU A 125 4.70 8.12 -0.50
CA GLU A 125 5.21 9.14 -1.44
C GLU A 125 4.33 9.44 -2.65
N GLY A 126 3.42 8.56 -3.05
CA GLY A 126 2.86 8.60 -4.41
C GLY A 126 3.50 7.55 -5.31
N GLY A 127 2.93 7.36 -6.49
CA GLY A 127 3.60 6.61 -7.55
C GLY A 127 2.67 6.08 -8.62
N ILE A 128 3.23 5.82 -9.80
CA ILE A 128 2.52 5.11 -10.86
C ILE A 128 2.60 3.62 -10.55
N VAL A 129 1.45 2.96 -10.47
CA VAL A 129 1.39 1.50 -10.28
C VAL A 129 1.91 0.82 -11.54
N LYS A 130 2.92 -0.05 -11.38
CA LYS A 130 3.48 -0.86 -12.46
C LYS A 130 2.76 -2.21 -12.57
N LYS A 131 2.50 -2.86 -11.43
CA LYS A 131 1.83 -4.16 -11.38
C LYS A 131 1.16 -4.37 -10.03
N ILE A 132 -0.05 -4.92 -10.03
CA ILE A 132 -0.74 -5.42 -8.84
C ILE A 132 -0.50 -6.93 -8.80
N LEU A 133 -0.10 -7.46 -7.64
CA LEU A 133 0.32 -8.86 -7.46
C LEU A 133 -0.77 -9.74 -6.85
N VAL A 134 -1.81 -9.13 -6.30
CA VAL A 134 -2.87 -9.79 -5.56
C VAL A 134 -4.22 -9.55 -6.21
N THR A 135 -5.14 -10.47 -5.97
CA THR A 135 -6.52 -10.43 -6.44
C THR A 135 -7.50 -10.19 -5.29
N GLU A 136 -8.70 -9.75 -5.60
CA GLU A 136 -9.72 -9.49 -4.58
C GLU A 136 -10.14 -10.78 -3.87
N GLY A 137 -10.12 -10.77 -2.53
CA GLY A 137 -10.42 -11.95 -1.71
C GLY A 137 -9.24 -12.89 -1.45
N GLU A 138 -8.05 -12.58 -2.00
CA GLU A 138 -6.84 -13.35 -1.74
C GLU A 138 -6.34 -13.15 -0.30
N THR A 139 -5.95 -14.24 0.37
CA THR A 139 -5.36 -14.17 1.71
C THR A 139 -3.88 -13.84 1.58
N VAL A 140 -3.44 -12.77 2.27
CA VAL A 140 -2.06 -12.27 2.20
C VAL A 140 -1.35 -12.40 3.54
N GLU A 141 -0.06 -12.69 3.50
CA GLU A 141 0.81 -12.73 4.69
C GLU A 141 1.46 -11.37 4.96
N LYS A 142 1.94 -11.18 6.20
CA LYS A 142 2.71 -9.99 6.56
C LYS A 142 4.02 -9.94 5.76
N GLU A 143 4.40 -8.74 5.30
CA GLU A 143 5.56 -8.49 4.42
C GLU A 143 5.42 -9.01 2.98
N GLN A 144 4.26 -9.55 2.59
CA GLN A 144 4.02 -9.95 1.21
C GLN A 144 3.91 -8.72 0.30
N PRO A 145 4.66 -8.65 -0.81
CA PRO A 145 4.53 -7.55 -1.76
C PRO A 145 3.15 -7.61 -2.43
N LEU A 146 2.38 -6.53 -2.32
CA LEU A 146 1.02 -6.42 -2.88
C LEU A 146 1.02 -5.69 -4.24
N VAL A 147 1.85 -4.66 -4.37
CA VAL A 147 1.90 -3.76 -5.54
C VAL A 147 3.35 -3.39 -5.84
N TYR A 148 3.73 -3.47 -7.11
CA TYR A 148 4.96 -2.86 -7.59
C TYR A 148 4.67 -1.48 -8.17
N LEU A 149 5.40 -0.48 -7.69
CA LEU A 149 5.39 0.87 -8.25
C LEU A 149 6.44 1.00 -9.36
N ASN A 150 6.22 1.96 -10.25
CA ASN A 150 7.20 2.32 -11.26
C ASN A 150 8.39 3.04 -10.61
N SER A 151 9.56 2.39 -10.65
CA SER A 151 10.79 2.89 -10.03
C SER A 151 11.59 3.85 -10.91
N THR A 152 11.16 4.17 -12.14
CA THR A 152 11.96 4.99 -13.06
C THR A 152 12.31 6.36 -12.48
N ALA A 153 11.35 7.06 -11.87
CA ALA A 153 11.60 8.37 -11.25
C ALA A 153 12.54 8.25 -10.02
N ALA A 154 12.31 7.24 -9.17
CA ALA A 154 13.17 6.99 -8.01
C ALA A 154 14.60 6.63 -8.40
N GLN A 155 14.78 5.83 -9.46
CA GLN A 155 16.08 5.46 -10.00
C GLN A 155 16.81 6.65 -10.63
N ALA A 156 16.09 7.50 -11.36
CA ALA A 156 16.65 8.74 -11.91
C ALA A 156 17.13 9.68 -10.79
N ASN A 157 16.32 9.88 -9.75
CA ASN A 157 16.68 10.68 -8.59
C ASN A 157 17.90 10.10 -7.85
N LEU A 158 17.94 8.78 -7.67
CA LEU A 158 19.10 8.10 -7.09
C LEU A 158 20.36 8.30 -7.94
N GLY A 159 20.25 8.27 -9.27
CA GLY A 159 21.35 8.58 -10.19
C GLY A 159 21.90 10.00 -9.97
N ILE A 160 21.02 11.00 -9.95
CA ILE A 160 21.38 12.41 -9.71
C ILE A 160 22.08 12.58 -8.35
N ILE A 161 21.54 11.96 -7.30
CA ILE A 161 22.11 12.05 -5.95
C ILE A 161 23.49 11.38 -5.90
N LYS A 162 23.68 10.24 -6.56
CA LYS A 162 24.98 9.56 -6.63
C LYS A 162 26.03 10.37 -7.39
N GLU A 163 25.66 10.97 -8.51
CA GLU A 163 26.55 11.87 -9.26
C GLU A 163 26.93 13.11 -8.43
N LYS A 164 25.96 13.70 -7.71
CA LYS A 164 26.23 14.81 -6.80
C LYS A 164 27.18 14.40 -5.67
N LEU A 165 26.96 13.24 -5.07
CA LEU A 165 27.82 12.70 -4.02
C LEU A 165 29.24 12.47 -4.52
N LEU A 166 29.38 11.93 -5.74
CA LEU A 166 30.68 11.73 -6.39
C LEU A 166 31.46 13.04 -6.54
N VAL A 167 30.80 14.10 -7.03
CA VAL A 167 31.44 15.42 -7.17
C VAL A 167 31.82 16.00 -5.80
N LEU A 168 30.97 15.84 -4.79
CA LEU A 168 31.23 16.35 -3.44
C LEU A 168 32.41 15.65 -2.79
N LEU A 169 32.48 14.32 -2.84
CA LEU A 169 33.60 13.55 -2.28
C LEU A 169 34.92 13.85 -3.00
N ALA A 170 34.88 13.99 -4.33
CA ALA A 170 36.08 14.37 -5.09
C ALA A 170 36.53 15.80 -4.76
N THR A 171 35.58 16.72 -4.53
CA THR A 171 35.87 18.09 -4.10
C THR A 171 36.44 18.12 -2.69
N GLU A 172 35.88 17.35 -1.76
CA GLU A 172 36.38 17.20 -0.40
C GLU A 172 37.82 16.69 -0.39
N ALA A 173 38.09 15.60 -1.13
CA ALA A 173 39.43 15.04 -1.28
C ALA A 173 40.43 16.10 -1.79
N ARG A 174 40.06 16.84 -2.83
CA ARG A 174 40.88 17.95 -3.37
C ARG A 174 41.14 19.03 -2.32
N LEU A 175 40.11 19.48 -1.60
CA LEU A 175 40.24 20.53 -0.60
C LEU A 175 41.08 20.08 0.59
N ASN A 176 40.93 18.82 1.02
CA ASN A 176 41.77 18.24 2.07
C ASN A 176 43.23 18.17 1.64
N ALA A 177 43.52 17.78 0.40
CA ALA A 177 44.89 17.78 -0.15
C ALA A 177 45.51 19.19 -0.20
N ILE A 178 44.74 20.20 -0.59
CA ILE A 178 45.20 21.61 -0.57
C ILE A 178 45.49 22.06 0.86
N LYS A 179 44.57 21.77 1.79
CA LYS A 179 44.69 22.11 3.21
C LYS A 179 45.94 21.50 3.84
N SER A 180 46.28 20.25 3.49
CA SER A 180 47.45 19.55 4.01
C SER A 180 48.74 19.82 3.23
N HIS A 181 48.71 20.70 2.22
CA HIS A 181 49.83 20.94 1.29
C HIS A 181 50.39 19.64 0.67
N ALA A 182 49.51 18.68 0.38
CA ALA A 182 49.91 17.43 -0.26
C ALA A 182 50.40 17.67 -1.70
N THR A 183 51.20 16.75 -2.24
CA THR A 183 51.65 16.81 -3.65
C THR A 183 50.62 16.23 -4.62
N THR A 184 49.77 15.33 -4.13
CA THR A 184 48.77 14.59 -4.92
C THR A 184 47.45 14.53 -4.18
N VAL A 185 46.36 14.38 -4.94
CA VAL A 185 45.01 14.15 -4.39
C VAL A 185 44.76 12.64 -4.30
N GLU A 186 44.47 12.16 -3.10
CA GLU A 186 44.01 10.80 -2.86
C GLU A 186 42.50 10.78 -2.74
N PHE A 187 41.86 9.86 -3.47
CA PHE A 187 40.41 9.74 -3.53
C PHE A 187 39.95 8.47 -2.79
N PRO A 188 38.88 8.54 -1.99
CA PRO A 188 38.35 7.36 -1.30
C PRO A 188 37.76 6.34 -2.27
N ASP A 189 37.94 5.05 -1.96
CA ASP A 189 37.53 3.92 -2.80
C ASP A 189 36.01 3.87 -3.07
N GLU A 190 35.22 4.47 -2.19
CA GLU A 190 33.76 4.54 -2.32
C GLU A 190 33.32 5.27 -3.60
N ILE A 191 34.12 6.21 -4.10
CA ILE A 191 33.80 7.01 -5.29
C ILE A 191 33.67 6.14 -6.54
N PHE A 192 34.48 5.08 -6.67
CA PHE A 192 34.45 4.19 -7.83
C PHE A 192 33.17 3.35 -7.92
N LYS A 193 32.38 3.26 -6.84
CA LYS A 193 31.11 2.52 -6.81
C LYS A 193 29.88 3.40 -7.08
N LEU A 194 30.04 4.72 -7.16
CA LEU A 194 28.93 5.67 -7.22
C LEU A 194 28.35 5.84 -8.64
N SER A 195 29.17 5.74 -9.67
CA SER A 195 28.73 5.92 -11.06
C SER A 195 29.50 4.98 -12.01
N SER A 196 29.26 5.12 -13.31
CA SER A 196 30.05 4.42 -14.33
C SER A 196 31.50 4.87 -14.31
N GLU A 197 32.40 3.96 -14.69
CA GLU A 197 33.84 4.20 -14.68
C GLU A 197 34.25 5.41 -15.55
N ASP A 198 33.58 5.64 -16.67
CA ASP A 198 33.80 6.80 -17.56
C ASP A 198 33.41 8.14 -16.91
N VAL A 199 32.30 8.19 -16.16
CA VAL A 199 31.88 9.41 -15.46
C VAL A 199 32.81 9.69 -14.28
N VAL A 200 33.16 8.64 -13.53
CA VAL A 200 34.10 8.75 -12.40
C VAL A 200 35.45 9.26 -12.88
N SER A 201 36.05 8.65 -13.90
CA SER A 201 37.37 9.03 -14.39
C SER A 201 37.42 10.49 -14.84
N LYS A 202 36.43 10.95 -15.61
CA LYS A 202 36.31 12.35 -16.04
C LYS A 202 36.24 13.32 -14.87
N VAL A 203 35.43 13.02 -13.84
CA VAL A 203 35.33 13.92 -12.68
C VAL A 203 36.63 13.93 -11.88
N LEU A 204 37.26 12.77 -11.67
CA LEU A 204 38.53 12.68 -10.94
C LEU A 204 39.66 13.41 -11.68
N GLU A 205 39.75 13.28 -13.00
CA GLU A 205 40.71 13.99 -13.83
C GLU A 205 40.53 15.51 -13.74
N ASN A 206 39.29 15.99 -13.93
CA ASN A 206 38.96 17.41 -13.76
C ASN A 206 39.35 17.94 -12.36
N GLN A 207 39.10 17.18 -11.29
CA GLN A 207 39.48 17.61 -9.93
C GLN A 207 41.00 17.63 -9.73
N LYS A 208 41.75 16.71 -10.35
CA LYS A 208 43.22 16.73 -10.35
C LYS A 208 43.76 17.94 -11.09
N GLU A 209 43.21 18.28 -12.26
CA GLU A 209 43.62 19.48 -13.01
C GLU A 209 43.36 20.76 -12.20
N LEU A 210 42.18 20.88 -11.58
CA LEU A 210 41.84 22.00 -10.71
C LEU A 210 42.78 22.09 -9.50
N PHE A 211 43.19 20.94 -8.94
CA PHE A 211 44.16 20.89 -7.86
C PHE A 211 45.51 21.49 -8.27
N PHE A 212 46.09 21.02 -9.39
CA PHE A 212 47.37 21.51 -9.87
C PHE A 212 47.33 22.99 -10.23
N SER A 213 46.26 23.44 -10.89
CA SER A 213 46.05 24.85 -11.22
C SER A 213 46.02 25.73 -9.98
N GLN A 214 45.26 25.34 -8.95
CA GLN A 214 45.19 26.07 -7.69
C GLN A 214 46.51 26.08 -6.93
N ASN A 215 47.19 24.94 -6.85
CA ASN A 215 48.47 24.83 -6.16
C ASN A 215 49.56 25.68 -6.84
N ASN A 216 49.58 25.69 -8.17
CA ASN A 216 50.49 26.53 -8.96
C ASN A 216 50.19 28.02 -8.75
N SER A 217 48.92 28.42 -8.71
CA SER A 217 48.52 29.80 -8.41
C SER A 217 48.97 30.24 -7.02
N ILE A 218 48.73 29.42 -5.99
CA ILE A 218 49.17 29.70 -4.61
C ILE A 218 50.71 29.82 -4.55
N THR A 219 51.41 28.87 -5.18
CA THR A 219 52.89 28.88 -5.22
C THR A 219 53.42 30.11 -5.92
N GLY A 220 52.83 30.51 -7.05
CA GLY A 220 53.18 31.73 -7.77
C GLY A 220 52.97 32.99 -6.94
N GLN A 221 51.85 33.09 -6.22
CA GLN A 221 51.58 34.20 -5.31
C GLN A 221 52.61 34.29 -4.18
N ILE A 222 52.98 33.14 -3.59
CA ILE A 222 54.04 33.06 -2.57
C ILE A 222 55.39 33.54 -3.14
N GLN A 223 55.74 33.14 -4.36
CA GLN A 223 56.98 33.56 -5.01
C GLN A 223 57.01 35.07 -5.26
N ILE A 224 55.91 35.67 -5.72
CA ILE A 224 55.79 37.12 -5.90
C ILE A 224 55.98 37.85 -4.56
N LEU A 225 55.31 37.40 -3.50
CA LEU A 225 55.44 38.00 -2.18
C LEU A 225 56.87 37.89 -1.64
N ARG A 226 57.53 36.74 -1.81
CA ARG A 226 58.95 36.56 -1.44
C ARG A 226 59.87 37.50 -2.21
N GLN A 227 59.63 37.68 -3.51
CA GLN A 227 60.40 38.60 -4.33
C GLN A 227 60.21 40.05 -3.88
N ARG A 228 58.98 40.44 -3.51
CA ARG A 228 58.70 41.78 -2.97
C ARG A 228 59.39 42.02 -1.64
N ILE A 229 59.41 41.04 -0.74
CA ILE A 229 60.17 41.12 0.52
C ILE A 229 61.65 41.34 0.23
N LYS A 230 62.22 40.61 -0.74
CA LYS A 230 63.62 40.76 -1.13
C LYS A 230 63.92 42.16 -1.69
N GLN A 231 63.04 42.68 -2.55
CA GLN A 231 63.16 44.04 -3.10
C GLN A 231 63.11 45.11 -2.00
N LEU A 232 62.17 44.99 -1.07
CA LEU A 232 62.05 45.93 0.06
C LEU A 232 63.28 45.92 0.96
N HIS A 233 63.90 44.75 1.20
CA HIS A 233 65.17 44.69 1.93
C HIS A 233 66.32 45.38 1.19
N GLN A 234 66.37 45.27 -0.14
CA GLN A 234 67.39 45.98 -0.93
C GLN A 234 67.17 47.50 -0.92
N GLU A 235 65.92 47.93 -0.99
CA GLU A 235 65.54 49.35 -0.86
C GLU A 235 65.93 49.91 0.51
N LEU A 236 65.64 49.17 1.59
CA LEU A 236 66.03 49.54 2.95
C LEU A 236 67.55 49.65 3.10
N ALA A 237 68.31 48.72 2.54
CA ALA A 237 69.78 48.79 2.53
C ALA A 237 70.32 49.99 1.73
N GLY A 238 69.67 50.33 0.61
CA GLY A 238 70.00 51.51 -0.20
C GLY A 238 69.74 52.81 0.57
N LEU A 239 68.56 52.93 1.19
CA LEU A 239 68.18 54.09 2.02
C LEU A 239 69.10 54.24 3.25
N ALA A 240 69.50 53.14 3.87
CA ALA A 240 70.46 53.18 4.99
C ALA A 240 71.82 53.74 4.54
N SER A 241 72.32 53.31 3.38
CA SER A 241 73.57 53.86 2.80
C SER A 241 73.44 55.34 2.44
N GLN A 242 72.27 55.78 1.98
CA GLN A 242 72.00 57.20 1.70
C GLN A 242 71.99 58.03 2.99
N LEU A 243 71.35 57.53 4.04
CA LEU A 243 71.34 58.19 5.36
C LEU A 243 72.76 58.36 5.90
N GLU A 244 73.59 57.32 5.80
CA GLU A 244 75.00 57.39 6.23
C GLU A 244 75.81 58.41 5.41
N ALA A 245 75.57 58.50 4.11
CA ALA A 245 76.23 59.48 3.25
C ALA A 245 75.81 60.92 3.59
N GLU A 246 74.52 61.16 3.82
CA GLU A 246 73.97 62.46 4.24
C GLU A 246 74.51 62.88 5.61
N GLU A 247 74.59 61.96 6.58
CA GLU A 247 75.17 62.23 7.90
C GLU A 247 76.64 62.64 7.79
N LYS A 248 77.42 61.98 6.92
CA LYS A 248 78.81 62.37 6.63
C LYS A 248 78.89 63.75 5.97
N GLN A 249 78.00 64.06 5.03
CA GLN A 249 77.96 65.38 4.40
C GLN A 249 77.64 66.48 5.42
N TYR A 250 76.67 66.25 6.30
CA TYR A 250 76.32 67.17 7.37
C TYR A 250 77.52 67.46 8.28
N HIS A 251 78.24 66.42 8.72
CA HIS A 251 79.45 66.59 9.55
C HIS A 251 80.55 67.40 8.85
N LEU A 252 80.82 67.13 7.57
CA LEU A 252 81.81 67.89 6.81
C LEU A 252 81.43 69.36 6.63
N ILE A 253 80.14 69.64 6.39
CA ILE A 253 79.64 71.02 6.28
C ILE A 253 79.79 71.75 7.62
N ASP A 254 79.53 71.08 8.74
CA ASP A 254 79.70 71.66 10.08
C ASP A 254 81.17 72.00 10.37
N GLU A 255 82.10 71.10 10.05
CA GLU A 255 83.55 71.32 10.17
C GLU A 255 84.03 72.51 9.32
N GLU A 256 83.53 72.62 8.09
CA GLU A 256 83.79 73.76 7.19
C GLU A 256 83.25 75.09 7.76
N LEU A 257 82.07 75.07 8.39
CA LEU A 257 81.48 76.25 9.04
C LEU A 257 82.28 76.67 10.27
N GLU A 258 82.71 75.74 11.11
CA GLU A 258 83.58 76.02 12.25
C GLU A 258 84.92 76.62 11.80
N THR A 259 85.55 76.01 10.80
CA THR A 259 86.82 76.48 10.22
C THR A 259 86.68 77.91 9.68
N LYS A 260 85.60 78.18 8.92
CA LYS A 260 85.32 79.53 8.41
C LYS A 260 85.06 80.53 9.54
N ARG A 261 84.28 80.18 10.57
CA ARG A 261 84.03 81.06 11.73
C ARG A 261 85.33 81.39 12.47
N ALA A 262 86.18 80.40 12.70
CA ALA A 262 87.48 80.59 13.35
C ALA A 262 88.38 81.52 12.52
N TYR A 263 88.43 81.32 11.20
CA TYR A 263 89.15 82.19 10.28
C TYR A 263 88.64 83.64 10.35
N TRP A 264 87.32 83.85 10.26
CA TRP A 264 86.72 85.18 10.34
C TRP A 264 86.98 85.87 11.68
N MET A 265 87.01 85.13 12.79
CA MET A 265 87.34 85.67 14.12
C MET A 265 88.81 86.12 14.22
N GLN A 266 89.74 85.39 13.59
CA GLN A 266 91.15 85.81 13.52
C GLN A 266 91.33 87.09 12.70
N VAL A 267 90.66 87.18 11.55
CA VAL A 267 90.73 88.36 10.66
C VAL A 267 90.15 89.59 11.36
N THR A 268 89.02 89.47 12.05
CA THR A 268 88.44 90.62 12.78
C THR A 268 89.29 91.08 13.95
N LEU A 269 89.91 90.15 14.69
CA LEU A 269 90.87 90.50 15.75
C LEU A 269 92.11 91.21 15.20
N ALA A 270 92.68 90.73 14.08
CA ALA A 270 93.84 91.35 13.44
C ALA A 270 93.56 92.77 12.92
N ASN A 271 92.33 93.03 12.46
CA ASN A 271 91.95 94.33 11.90
C ASN A 271 91.65 95.40 12.98
N HIS A 272 91.37 94.98 14.23
CA HIS A 272 91.15 95.88 15.36
C HIS A 272 92.42 96.20 16.18
N THR A 273 93.55 95.54 15.90
CA THR A 273 94.84 95.75 16.61
C THR A 273 95.83 96.68 15.89
N CYS A 274 95.38 97.45 14.89
CA CYS A 274 96.16 98.51 14.24
C CYS A 274 95.78 99.91 14.74
#